data_AF-A0AAV6K3J1-F1
#
_entry.id   AF-A0AAV6K3J1-F1
#
_cell.length_a   1.000
_cell.length_b   1.000
_cell.length_c   1.000
_cell.angle_alpha   90.00
_cell.angle_beta   90.00
_cell.angle_gamma   90.00
#
_symmetry.space_group_name_H-M   'P 1'
#
loop_
_entity.id
_entity.type
_entity.pdbx_description
1 polymer ?
#
loop_
_entity_poly.entity_id
_entity_poly.type
_entity_poly.pdbx_seq_one_letter_code
_entity_poly.pdbx_strand_id
1 'polypeptide(L)'
;MTLTLSFLSYIYPLVPLDAIKASSKFTRMAVSFKYWDDCVDPQDMEALWADPEVRSEWINAGETKGQKVHLSRDPDGQPYLTQTEMKAVAGIIVRRHFVSQIDSDMICAIAELESDRQPIATRYNKKTKETTIGIMQILAKTADWLVSETGYREYEVEGNSKLLYRPFVNVYLGAAYLRWLSDYDQKERSEEFIVRAYKGGTKKATHKSTLPYWRRYLSVKESLPSRKVFEVGPMLDNPSVSSTPVQQTKTTGAADATWDSKVSSEDMEEMWNHPDVNKEWSKSGEKRGKVRFSHDAEKRPYISRVELRVAAETILSKYFSTRRVKATALCALAEIVSMRFVNGVGPRPGVMGIDYPTACWLYKDLGYKAYKVESVDDLTKPFVSMYFGAAYLDWLSQYEGRERDPQFVVQAYLAGPKNVNLQQTGPLWLKFEEALSRYEDFKTEQGACTIL
;
A
#
# COMPACT_ATOMS: atom_id res chain seq x y z
N MET A 1 -39.21 -44.67 14.39
CA MET A 1 -38.31 -45.83 14.53
C MET A 1 -37.04 -45.51 13.76
N THR A 2 -36.04 -44.95 14.44
CA THR A 2 -34.85 -45.66 14.94
C THR A 2 -33.97 -46.20 13.81
N LEU A 3 -32.83 -45.56 13.59
CA LEU A 3 -31.57 -46.27 13.31
C LEU A 3 -30.40 -45.38 13.75
N THR A 4 -29.63 -45.97 14.66
CA THR A 4 -28.56 -45.45 15.49
C THR A 4 -27.23 -45.35 14.73
N LEU A 5 -26.48 -44.28 14.98
CA LEU A 5 -25.10 -44.07 14.54
C LEU A 5 -24.11 -44.78 15.47
N SER A 6 -23.22 -45.56 14.87
CA SER A 6 -22.16 -46.35 15.50
C SER A 6 -20.98 -45.48 15.94
N PHE A 7 -20.61 -45.57 17.21
CA PHE A 7 -19.34 -45.11 17.76
C PHE A 7 -18.26 -46.18 17.57
N LEU A 8 -17.08 -45.80 17.07
CA LEU A 8 -15.86 -46.61 17.16
C LEU A 8 -14.69 -45.76 17.67
N SER A 9 -14.17 -46.21 18.80
CA SER A 9 -12.98 -45.79 19.52
C SER A 9 -11.70 -46.40 18.93
N TYR A 10 -10.61 -45.62 18.80
CA TYR A 10 -9.25 -46.15 18.75
C TYR A 10 -8.22 -45.18 19.37
N ILE A 11 -7.88 -45.50 20.62
CA ILE A 11 -6.57 -45.53 21.31
C ILE A 11 -5.37 -44.79 20.66
N TYR A 12 -4.84 -43.78 21.37
CA TYR A 12 -3.44 -43.30 21.25
C TYR A 12 -2.58 -43.89 22.39
N PRO A 13 -1.34 -44.35 22.15
CA PRO A 13 -0.47 -44.81 23.23
C PRO A 13 0.17 -43.63 23.98
N LEU A 14 0.15 -43.74 25.32
CA LEU A 14 0.80 -42.86 26.29
C LEU A 14 2.33 -43.00 26.20
N VAL A 15 3.03 -41.89 25.94
CA VAL A 15 4.50 -41.80 26.06
C VAL A 15 4.87 -41.57 27.53
N PRO A 16 5.86 -42.28 28.11
CA PRO A 16 6.24 -42.14 29.52
C PRO A 16 6.79 -40.74 29.86
N LEU A 17 6.37 -40.22 31.02
CA LEU A 17 6.63 -38.86 31.51
C LEU A 17 8.12 -38.54 31.78
N ASP A 18 9.00 -39.53 31.76
CA ASP A 18 10.41 -39.41 32.09
C ASP A 18 11.33 -39.08 30.89
N ALA A 19 10.78 -39.06 29.67
CA ALA A 19 11.50 -38.61 28.46
C ALA A 19 11.46 -37.07 28.25
N ILE A 20 10.74 -36.31 29.07
CA ILE A 20 10.51 -34.86 28.90
C ILE A 20 11.57 -34.00 29.63
N LYS A 21 12.50 -34.59 30.39
CA LYS A 21 13.52 -33.83 31.14
C LYS A 21 14.91 -33.72 30.50
N ALA A 22 15.09 -34.19 29.26
CA ALA A 22 16.37 -34.12 28.56
C ALA A 22 16.27 -33.50 27.15
N SER A 23 15.58 -32.37 27.01
CA SER A 23 15.71 -31.51 25.82
C SER A 23 15.21 -30.09 26.09
N SER A 24 15.94 -29.34 26.93
CA SER A 24 15.78 -27.89 27.02
C SER A 24 17.17 -27.24 27.06
N LYS A 25 17.94 -27.52 26.01
CA LYS A 25 18.90 -26.55 25.48
C LYS A 25 18.30 -26.06 24.17
N PHE A 26 17.29 -25.19 24.27
CA PHE A 26 16.99 -24.29 23.18
C PHE A 26 18.20 -23.37 23.03
N THR A 27 19.16 -23.76 22.21
CA THR A 27 20.26 -22.91 21.80
C THR A 27 19.62 -21.75 21.04
N ARG A 28 19.36 -20.65 21.76
CA ARG A 28 18.84 -19.40 21.22
C ARG A 28 19.96 -18.84 20.35
N MET A 29 20.01 -19.21 19.07
CA MET A 29 20.88 -18.56 18.09
C MET A 29 20.59 -17.07 18.17
N ALA A 30 21.51 -16.31 18.77
CA ALA A 30 21.38 -14.88 18.92
C ALA A 30 21.40 -14.27 17.52
N VAL A 31 20.33 -13.58 17.13
CA VAL A 31 20.32 -12.83 15.88
C VAL A 31 21.26 -11.65 16.07
N SER A 32 22.30 -11.59 15.24
CA SER A 32 23.29 -10.52 15.24
C SER A 32 23.58 -10.15 13.80
N PHE A 33 23.55 -8.87 13.49
CA PHE A 33 23.91 -8.34 12.19
C PHE A 33 25.17 -7.51 12.34
N LYS A 34 26.16 -7.77 11.48
CA LYS A 34 27.37 -6.96 11.39
C LYS A 34 27.29 -6.03 10.19
N TYR A 35 26.71 -6.51 9.10
CA TYR A 35 26.58 -5.81 7.85
C TYR A 35 25.11 -5.63 7.47
N TRP A 36 24.81 -4.59 6.71
CA TRP A 36 23.53 -4.40 6.05
C TRP A 36 23.16 -5.62 5.19
N ASP A 37 24.14 -6.17 4.48
CA ASP A 37 24.05 -7.38 3.66
C ASP A 37 23.58 -8.63 4.43
N ASP A 38 23.73 -8.66 5.76
CA ASP A 38 23.28 -9.79 6.58
C ASP A 38 21.75 -9.75 6.83
N CYS A 39 21.11 -8.59 6.62
CA CYS A 39 19.72 -8.33 7.01
C CYS A 39 18.84 -7.65 5.96
N VAL A 40 19.36 -7.37 4.78
CA VAL A 40 18.66 -6.65 3.70
C VAL A 40 18.78 -7.40 2.38
N ASP A 41 17.69 -7.45 1.62
CA ASP A 41 17.65 -8.13 0.34
C ASP A 41 18.36 -7.29 -0.75
N PRO A 42 18.91 -7.89 -1.81
CA PRO A 42 19.75 -7.17 -2.79
C PRO A 42 19.07 -5.95 -3.45
N GLN A 43 17.76 -6.02 -3.69
CA GLN A 43 17.01 -4.91 -4.30
C GLN A 43 16.82 -3.72 -3.35
N ASP A 44 16.71 -4.01 -2.05
CA ASP A 44 16.65 -2.98 -1.00
C ASP A 44 18.01 -2.35 -0.79
N MET A 45 19.08 -3.17 -0.83
CA MET A 45 20.46 -2.70 -0.74
C MET A 45 20.83 -1.76 -1.90
N GLU A 46 20.43 -2.11 -3.12
CA GLU A 46 20.64 -1.25 -4.30
C GLU A 46 19.87 0.07 -4.17
N ALA A 47 18.67 0.05 -3.61
CA ALA A 47 17.88 1.26 -3.39
C ALA A 47 18.47 2.17 -2.31
N LEU A 48 19.08 1.61 -1.26
CA LEU A 48 19.84 2.39 -0.28
C LEU A 48 21.05 3.08 -0.95
N TRP A 49 21.82 2.36 -1.78
CA TRP A 49 22.92 2.94 -2.55
C TRP A 49 22.47 4.00 -3.57
N ALA A 50 21.22 3.91 -4.05
CA ALA A 50 20.65 4.90 -4.95
C ALA A 50 20.22 6.19 -4.23
N ASP A 51 19.98 6.16 -2.91
CA ASP A 51 19.65 7.36 -2.15
C ASP A 51 20.90 8.24 -1.95
N PRO A 52 20.89 9.51 -2.39
CA PRO A 52 22.07 10.37 -2.33
C PRO A 52 22.61 10.62 -0.93
N GLU A 53 21.74 10.71 0.08
CA GLU A 53 22.14 11.01 1.45
C GLU A 53 22.80 9.79 2.10
N VAL A 54 22.20 8.61 1.93
CA VAL A 54 22.78 7.33 2.39
C VAL A 54 24.10 7.05 1.68
N ARG A 55 24.15 7.19 0.35
CA ARG A 55 25.39 6.97 -0.41
C ARG A 55 26.51 7.90 0.08
N SER A 56 26.20 9.16 0.35
CA SER A 56 27.18 10.12 0.88
C SER A 56 27.66 9.69 2.27
N GLU A 57 26.74 9.33 3.16
CA GLU A 57 27.05 8.86 4.51
C GLU A 57 27.97 7.62 4.49
N TRP A 58 27.63 6.62 3.68
CA TRP A 58 28.41 5.39 3.54
C TRP A 58 29.80 5.64 2.93
N ILE A 59 29.91 6.45 1.87
CA ILE A 59 31.21 6.81 1.29
C ILE A 59 32.09 7.54 2.32
N ASN A 60 31.51 8.47 3.09
CA ASN A 60 32.24 9.19 4.13
C ASN A 60 32.68 8.27 5.28
N ALA A 61 31.95 7.19 5.54
CA ALA A 61 32.33 6.13 6.47
C ALA A 61 33.37 5.15 5.90
N GLY A 62 33.78 5.31 4.63
CA GLY A 62 34.76 4.45 3.96
C GLY A 62 34.16 3.21 3.30
N GLU A 63 32.84 3.12 3.20
CA GLU A 63 32.14 1.99 2.57
C GLU A 63 32.16 2.12 1.04
N THR A 64 32.23 0.98 0.35
CA THR A 64 32.32 0.92 -1.12
C THR A 64 31.22 0.06 -1.70
N LYS A 65 30.52 0.57 -2.72
CA LYS A 65 29.46 -0.17 -3.41
C LYS A 65 30.01 -1.47 -3.99
N GLY A 66 29.31 -2.58 -3.75
CA GLY A 66 29.74 -3.94 -4.13
C GLY A 66 30.61 -4.65 -3.09
N GLN A 67 30.97 -3.99 -2.00
CA GLN A 67 31.49 -4.62 -0.77
C GLN A 67 30.39 -4.65 0.29
N LYS A 68 30.58 -5.49 1.32
CA LYS A 68 29.66 -5.52 2.47
C LYS A 68 29.72 -4.21 3.25
N VAL A 69 28.56 -3.64 3.56
CA VAL A 69 28.43 -2.35 4.26
C VAL A 69 28.20 -2.58 5.74
N HIS A 70 29.01 -1.97 6.61
CA HIS A 70 28.83 -2.14 8.05
C HIS A 70 27.56 -1.46 8.57
N LEU A 71 26.91 -2.09 9.56
CA LEU A 71 25.87 -1.44 10.34
C LEU A 71 26.49 -0.56 11.43
N SER A 72 25.93 0.64 11.59
CA SER A 72 26.30 1.60 12.64
C SER A 72 26.09 1.01 14.04
N ARG A 73 26.90 1.47 14.99
CA ARG A 73 26.94 0.98 16.38
C ARG A 73 26.76 2.12 17.36
N ASP A 74 25.82 1.98 18.28
CA ASP A 74 25.62 2.95 19.35
C ASP A 74 26.81 2.89 20.35
N PRO A 75 26.90 3.80 21.33
CA PRO A 75 27.97 3.78 22.32
C PRO A 75 28.06 2.46 23.12
N ASP A 76 26.97 1.70 23.22
CA ASP A 76 26.89 0.41 23.88
C ASP A 76 27.24 -0.77 22.94
N GLY A 77 27.60 -0.48 21.68
CA GLY A 77 27.96 -1.44 20.65
C GLY A 77 26.76 -2.18 20.02
N GLN A 78 25.53 -1.74 20.29
CA GLN A 78 24.34 -2.31 19.65
C GLN A 78 24.20 -1.77 18.24
N PRO A 79 23.80 -2.61 17.27
CA PRO A 79 23.55 -2.14 15.92
C PRO A 79 22.33 -1.21 15.94
N TYR A 80 22.42 -0.11 15.20
CA TYR A 80 21.31 0.83 15.01
C TYR A 80 21.38 1.40 13.59
N LEU A 81 20.25 1.93 13.11
CA LEU A 81 20.22 2.71 11.87
C LEU A 81 20.47 4.17 12.21
N THR A 82 21.33 4.83 11.43
CA THR A 82 21.43 6.29 11.51
C THR A 82 20.11 6.95 11.12
N GLN A 83 19.96 8.24 11.42
CA GLN A 83 18.77 8.98 11.02
C GLN A 83 18.61 9.03 9.48
N THR A 84 19.71 9.08 8.75
CA THR A 84 19.76 9.07 7.28
C THR A 84 19.30 7.71 6.74
N GLU A 85 19.86 6.62 7.26
CA GLU A 85 19.50 5.26 6.89
C GLU A 85 18.03 4.96 7.21
N MET A 86 17.56 5.30 8.40
CA MET A 86 16.17 5.08 8.82
C MET A 86 15.18 5.81 7.89
N LYS A 87 15.51 7.05 7.50
CA LYS A 87 14.70 7.82 6.55
C LYS A 87 14.68 7.22 5.16
N ALA A 88 15.82 6.72 4.69
CA ALA A 88 15.88 6.04 3.40
C ALA A 88 15.05 4.75 3.43
N VAL A 89 15.16 3.93 4.47
CA VAL A 89 14.33 2.72 4.63
C VAL A 89 12.84 3.07 4.63
N ALA A 90 12.41 4.02 5.47
CA ALA A 90 11.02 4.47 5.52
C ALA A 90 10.55 5.03 4.16
N GLY A 91 11.36 5.87 3.52
CA GLY A 91 11.06 6.49 2.23
C GLY A 91 11.03 5.50 1.07
N ILE A 92 11.86 4.45 1.07
CA ILE A 92 11.81 3.38 0.08
C ILE A 92 10.52 2.56 0.26
N ILE A 93 10.22 2.13 1.49
CA ILE A 93 9.00 1.38 1.80
C ILE A 93 7.74 2.16 1.41
N VAL A 94 7.65 3.43 1.80
CA VAL A 94 6.50 4.29 1.45
C VAL A 94 6.39 4.45 -0.06
N ARG A 95 7.49 4.75 -0.76
CA ARG A 95 7.48 4.94 -2.22
C ARG A 95 7.10 3.68 -2.99
N ARG A 96 7.41 2.50 -2.48
CA ARG A 96 7.10 1.23 -3.17
C ARG A 96 5.69 0.72 -2.86
N HIS A 97 5.24 0.83 -1.60
CA HIS A 97 4.04 0.10 -1.15
C HIS A 97 2.94 0.99 -0.54
N PHE A 98 3.27 2.20 -0.09
CA PHE A 98 2.33 3.06 0.68
C PHE A 98 2.26 4.49 0.15
N VAL A 99 2.46 4.68 -1.16
CA VAL A 99 2.50 6.00 -1.81
C VAL A 99 1.23 6.78 -1.46
N SER A 100 1.41 7.94 -0.82
CA SER A 100 0.32 8.83 -0.39
C SER A 100 -0.65 8.25 0.64
N GLN A 101 -0.32 7.11 1.25
CA GLN A 101 -1.12 6.48 2.30
C GLN A 101 -0.52 6.71 3.69
N ILE A 102 0.81 6.76 3.80
CA ILE A 102 1.54 6.91 5.06
C ILE A 102 2.68 7.92 4.90
N ASP A 103 2.84 8.77 5.92
CA ASP A 103 3.96 9.71 6.03
C ASP A 103 5.23 8.99 6.50
N SER A 104 6.34 9.15 5.76
CA SER A 104 7.63 8.56 6.14
C SER A 104 8.17 9.12 7.46
N ASP A 105 7.85 10.37 7.82
CA ASP A 105 8.30 10.98 9.06
C ASP A 105 7.59 10.38 10.27
N MET A 106 6.33 9.95 10.10
CA MET A 106 5.61 9.17 11.13
C MET A 106 6.33 7.85 11.43
N ILE A 107 6.76 7.13 10.39
CA ILE A 107 7.52 5.88 10.53
C ILE A 107 8.84 6.13 11.28
N CYS A 108 9.58 7.17 10.88
CA CYS A 108 10.85 7.53 11.52
C CYS A 108 10.67 7.87 13.00
N ALA A 109 9.67 8.70 13.34
CA ALA A 109 9.42 9.08 14.72
C ALA A 109 8.97 7.90 15.59
N ILE A 110 8.18 6.96 15.04
CA ILE A 110 7.79 5.75 15.77
C ILE A 110 8.98 4.80 15.96
N ALA A 111 9.84 4.63 14.95
CA ALA A 111 11.06 3.85 15.04
C ALA A 111 12.00 4.37 16.16
N GLU A 112 12.13 5.70 16.27
CA GLU A 112 12.87 6.36 17.36
C GLU A 112 12.31 5.96 18.73
N LEU A 113 11.00 6.13 18.92
CA LEU A 113 10.37 5.93 20.23
C LEU A 113 10.30 4.46 20.65
N GLU A 114 10.13 3.57 19.69
CA GLU A 114 9.91 2.16 19.97
C GLU A 114 11.21 1.37 20.15
N SER A 115 12.28 1.71 19.43
CA SER A 115 13.53 0.94 19.50
C SER A 115 14.80 1.77 19.48
N ASP A 116 14.73 3.11 19.39
CA ASP A 116 15.89 3.95 19.08
C ASP A 116 16.59 3.51 17.78
N ARG A 117 15.77 3.15 16.77
CA ARG A 117 16.22 2.65 15.45
C ARG A 117 17.05 1.36 15.52
N GLN A 118 16.97 0.58 16.60
CA GLN A 118 17.73 -0.66 16.78
C GLN A 118 17.01 -1.87 16.14
N PRO A 119 17.58 -2.52 15.11
CA PRO A 119 16.94 -3.65 14.43
C PRO A 119 16.82 -4.91 15.28
N ILE A 120 17.71 -5.12 16.25
CA ILE A 120 17.69 -6.30 17.13
C ILE A 120 16.89 -6.08 18.42
N ALA A 121 16.23 -4.94 18.57
CA ALA A 121 15.49 -4.60 19.78
C ALA A 121 14.35 -5.60 20.06
N THR A 122 14.26 -6.05 21.30
CA THR A 122 13.13 -6.83 21.80
C THR A 122 12.59 -6.25 23.08
N ARG A 123 11.26 -6.17 23.22
CA ARG A 123 10.62 -5.76 24.48
C ARG A 123 9.60 -6.79 24.90
N TYR A 124 9.80 -7.34 26.10
CA TYR A 124 8.85 -8.28 26.70
C TYR A 124 7.88 -7.54 27.62
N ASN A 125 6.58 -7.65 27.32
CA ASN A 125 5.53 -7.13 28.16
C ASN A 125 5.08 -8.19 29.17
N LYS A 126 5.46 -8.03 30.44
CA LYS A 126 5.09 -8.96 31.51
C LYS A 126 3.58 -9.14 31.70
N LYS A 127 2.76 -8.12 31.38
CA LYS A 127 1.30 -8.18 31.57
C LYS A 127 0.63 -9.02 30.50
N THR A 128 1.02 -8.85 29.24
CA THR A 128 0.43 -9.61 28.12
C THR A 128 1.18 -10.90 27.83
N LYS A 129 2.38 -11.07 28.40
CA LYS A 129 3.33 -12.17 28.13
C LYS A 129 3.76 -12.25 26.66
N GLU A 130 3.86 -11.09 26.02
CA GLU A 130 4.19 -10.98 24.60
C GLU A 130 5.52 -10.26 24.41
N THR A 131 6.21 -10.60 23.32
CA THR A 131 7.46 -9.96 22.91
C THR A 131 7.26 -9.25 21.58
N THR A 132 7.55 -7.95 21.56
CA THR A 132 7.67 -7.15 20.34
C THR A 132 9.10 -7.20 19.82
N ILE A 133 9.26 -7.17 18.50
CA ILE A 133 10.53 -7.41 17.80
C ILE A 133 10.81 -6.30 16.80
N GLY A 134 12.07 -5.90 16.69
CA GLY A 134 12.61 -5.05 15.63
C GLY A 134 12.36 -3.55 15.78
N ILE A 135 12.71 -2.80 14.75
CA ILE A 135 12.74 -1.33 14.76
C ILE A 135 11.41 -0.69 15.19
N MET A 136 10.30 -1.21 14.68
CA MET A 136 8.96 -0.73 14.95
C MET A 136 8.24 -1.54 16.04
N GLN A 137 8.93 -2.48 16.71
CA GLN A 137 8.39 -3.27 17.82
C GLN A 137 7.07 -4.01 17.47
N ILE A 138 7.10 -4.81 16.41
CA ILE A 138 5.95 -5.58 15.93
C ILE A 138 5.83 -6.92 16.68
N LEU A 139 4.61 -7.34 16.99
CA LEU A 139 4.30 -8.66 17.53
C LEU A 139 4.28 -9.70 16.41
N ALA A 140 4.81 -10.89 16.64
CA ALA A 140 4.79 -11.99 15.65
C ALA A 140 3.37 -12.28 15.15
N LYS A 141 2.39 -12.41 16.06
CA LYS A 141 0.98 -12.61 15.68
C LYS A 141 0.37 -11.47 14.86
N THR A 142 0.86 -10.24 15.04
CA THR A 142 0.40 -9.08 14.25
C THR A 142 1.00 -9.14 12.85
N ALA A 143 2.27 -9.51 12.73
CA ALA A 143 2.90 -9.77 11.44
C ALA A 143 2.18 -10.89 10.67
N ASP A 144 1.92 -12.02 11.34
CA ASP A 144 1.20 -13.16 10.74
C ASP A 144 -0.19 -12.74 10.24
N TRP A 145 -0.94 -12.01 11.07
CA TRP A 145 -2.25 -11.46 10.69
C TRP A 145 -2.16 -10.49 9.49
N LEU A 146 -1.17 -9.60 9.46
CA LEU A 146 -0.99 -8.67 8.34
C LEU A 146 -0.76 -9.41 7.02
N VAL A 147 0.07 -10.45 7.04
CA VAL A 147 0.47 -11.22 5.85
C VAL A 147 -0.66 -12.15 5.39
N SER A 148 -1.23 -12.92 6.32
CA SER A 148 -2.20 -13.96 6.01
C SER A 148 -3.57 -13.37 5.66
N GLU A 149 -4.08 -12.45 6.49
CA GLU A 149 -5.46 -11.94 6.40
C GLU A 149 -5.58 -10.63 5.63
N THR A 150 -4.59 -9.73 5.72
CA THR A 150 -4.70 -8.39 5.10
C THR A 150 -3.88 -8.20 3.82
N GLY A 151 -3.07 -9.20 3.44
CA GLY A 151 -2.44 -9.28 2.12
C GLY A 151 -1.12 -8.54 1.97
N TYR A 152 -0.47 -8.14 3.08
CA TYR A 152 0.85 -7.51 3.07
C TYR A 152 1.96 -8.57 2.94
N ARG A 153 2.21 -9.00 1.70
CA ARG A 153 3.04 -10.18 1.39
C ARG A 153 4.35 -9.88 0.66
N GLU A 154 4.80 -8.62 0.62
CA GLU A 154 6.07 -8.26 -0.03
C GLU A 154 7.25 -9.05 0.57
N TYR A 155 7.27 -9.15 1.89
CA TYR A 155 8.27 -9.92 2.63
C TYR A 155 7.63 -11.19 3.19
N GLU A 156 8.15 -12.35 2.79
CA GLU A 156 7.67 -13.66 3.24
C GLU A 156 8.11 -13.94 4.69
N VAL A 157 7.24 -13.62 5.66
CA VAL A 157 7.54 -13.79 7.09
C VAL A 157 6.83 -14.97 7.75
N GLU A 158 5.98 -15.68 7.02
CA GLU A 158 5.08 -16.69 7.57
C GLU A 158 5.84 -17.79 8.33
N GLY A 159 5.55 -17.92 9.61
CA GLY A 159 6.17 -18.92 10.50
C GLY A 159 7.62 -18.62 10.92
N ASN A 160 8.22 -17.49 10.50
CA ASN A 160 9.59 -17.15 10.86
C ASN A 160 9.72 -15.73 11.46
N SER A 161 9.41 -15.63 12.75
CA SER A 161 9.51 -14.38 13.52
C SER A 161 10.91 -13.76 13.57
N LYS A 162 11.97 -14.49 13.23
CA LYS A 162 13.34 -13.92 13.15
C LYS A 162 13.49 -12.93 12.01
N LEU A 163 12.65 -13.01 10.98
CA LEU A 163 12.67 -12.04 9.88
C LEU A 163 12.23 -10.65 10.35
N LEU A 164 11.50 -10.54 11.47
CA LEU A 164 11.15 -9.25 12.07
C LEU A 164 12.35 -8.47 12.61
N TYR A 165 13.54 -9.05 12.73
CA TYR A 165 14.75 -8.29 13.02
C TYR A 165 15.30 -7.56 11.79
N ARG A 166 14.90 -7.93 10.58
CA ARG A 166 15.36 -7.26 9.35
C ARG A 166 14.70 -5.89 9.24
N PRO A 167 15.45 -4.80 9.01
CA PRO A 167 14.92 -3.44 8.99
C PRO A 167 13.74 -3.25 8.02
N PHE A 168 13.91 -3.64 6.76
CA PHE A 168 12.88 -3.46 5.72
C PHE A 168 11.60 -4.24 6.01
N VAL A 169 11.73 -5.51 6.43
CA VAL A 169 10.60 -6.36 6.81
C VAL A 169 9.81 -5.75 7.96
N ASN A 170 10.50 -5.31 9.02
CA ASN A 170 9.85 -4.77 10.20
C ASN A 170 9.18 -3.43 9.92
N VAL A 171 9.84 -2.56 9.14
CA VAL A 171 9.31 -1.26 8.75
C VAL A 171 8.12 -1.39 7.80
N TYR A 172 8.17 -2.32 6.84
CA TYR A 172 7.04 -2.63 5.96
C TYR A 172 5.80 -3.05 6.74
N LEU A 173 5.94 -3.99 7.68
CA LEU A 173 4.83 -4.46 8.50
C LEU A 173 4.36 -3.41 9.51
N GLY A 174 5.26 -2.58 10.03
CA GLY A 174 4.88 -1.44 10.86
C GLY A 174 4.11 -0.37 10.09
N ALA A 175 4.53 -0.06 8.86
CA ALA A 175 3.80 0.83 7.95
C ALA A 175 2.42 0.26 7.58
N ALA A 176 2.34 -1.05 7.31
CA ALA A 176 1.09 -1.76 7.08
C ALA A 176 0.14 -1.65 8.29
N TYR A 177 0.67 -1.79 9.51
CA TYR A 177 -0.13 -1.63 10.72
C TYR A 177 -0.60 -0.19 10.93
N LEU A 178 0.24 0.80 10.65
CA LEU A 178 -0.15 2.23 10.68
C LEU A 178 -1.25 2.52 9.65
N ARG A 179 -1.14 1.96 8.44
CA ARG A 179 -2.20 2.03 7.41
C ARG A 179 -3.48 1.41 7.92
N TRP A 180 -3.44 0.22 8.52
CA TRP A 180 -4.66 -0.36 9.08
C TRP A 180 -5.30 0.51 10.18
N LEU A 181 -4.48 1.12 11.03
CA LEU A 181 -4.97 2.03 12.08
C LEU A 181 -5.58 3.32 11.52
N SER A 182 -5.16 3.79 10.34
CA SER A 182 -5.70 5.01 9.72
C SER A 182 -7.16 4.87 9.28
N ASP A 183 -7.67 3.64 9.16
CA ASP A 183 -9.07 3.34 8.83
C ASP A 183 -9.74 2.37 9.80
N TYR A 184 -9.27 2.39 11.04
CA TYR A 184 -9.83 1.54 12.06
C TYR A 184 -11.34 1.84 12.25
N ASP A 185 -12.17 0.79 12.23
CA ASP A 185 -13.65 0.87 12.30
C ASP A 185 -14.29 1.52 11.04
N GLN A 186 -13.64 1.36 9.87
CA GLN A 186 -14.12 1.90 8.58
C GLN A 186 -14.30 3.42 8.64
N LYS A 187 -13.43 4.08 9.39
CA LYS A 187 -13.44 5.50 9.66
C LYS A 187 -12.02 6.00 9.56
N GLU A 188 -11.85 7.03 8.73
CA GLU A 188 -10.60 7.78 8.68
C GLU A 188 -10.25 8.32 10.07
N ARG A 189 -9.03 8.03 10.51
CA ARG A 189 -8.52 8.38 11.84
C ARG A 189 -7.48 9.48 11.73
N SER A 190 -7.48 10.37 12.72
CA SER A 190 -6.44 11.38 12.86
C SER A 190 -5.08 10.74 13.18
N GLU A 191 -4.01 11.44 12.84
CA GLU A 191 -2.64 11.05 13.20
C GLU A 191 -2.48 10.80 14.71
N GLU A 192 -3.07 11.64 15.56
CA GLU A 192 -3.06 11.42 17.02
C GLU A 192 -3.69 10.07 17.39
N PHE A 193 -4.84 9.72 16.79
CA PHE A 193 -5.47 8.44 17.05
C PHE A 193 -4.55 7.28 16.63
N ILE A 194 -3.98 7.35 15.42
CA ILE A 194 -3.10 6.32 14.86
C ILE A 194 -1.92 6.07 15.80
N VAL A 195 -1.18 7.13 16.16
CA VAL A 195 0.03 7.05 16.99
C VAL A 195 -0.29 6.53 18.40
N ARG A 196 -1.39 7.00 19.01
CA ARG A 196 -1.80 6.56 20.35
C ARG A 196 -2.34 5.13 20.35
N ALA A 197 -3.03 4.73 19.28
CA ALA A 197 -3.49 3.36 19.08
C ALA A 197 -2.33 2.39 18.84
N TYR A 198 -1.29 2.82 18.10
CA TYR A 198 -0.06 2.04 17.92
C TYR A 198 0.56 1.68 19.27
N LYS A 199 0.65 2.65 20.19
CA LYS A 199 1.21 2.41 21.52
C LYS A 199 0.32 1.61 22.45
N GLY A 200 -0.96 1.98 22.51
CA GLY A 200 -1.87 1.54 23.58
C GLY A 200 -2.90 0.48 23.17
N GLY A 201 -2.98 0.16 21.88
CA GLY A 201 -4.13 -0.49 21.27
C GLY A 201 -5.28 0.49 21.02
N THR A 202 -6.18 0.14 20.09
CA THR A 202 -7.29 0.98 19.63
C THR A 202 -8.23 1.43 20.75
N LYS A 203 -8.44 0.57 21.77
CA LYS A 203 -9.25 0.89 22.97
C LYS A 203 -8.64 1.98 23.86
N LYS A 204 -7.34 2.27 23.75
CA LYS A 204 -6.63 3.29 24.55
C LYS A 204 -6.18 4.50 23.71
N ALA A 205 -6.59 4.58 22.44
CA ALA A 205 -6.20 5.66 21.53
C ALA A 205 -6.58 7.04 22.05
N THR A 206 -7.69 7.16 22.80
CA THR A 206 -8.15 8.42 23.42
C THR A 206 -7.88 8.50 24.93
N HIS A 207 -7.34 7.44 25.54
CA HIS A 207 -7.14 7.37 26.98
C HIS A 207 -5.92 8.19 27.44
N LYS A 208 -6.01 8.87 28.60
CA LYS A 208 -4.94 9.74 29.14
C LYS A 208 -3.56 9.08 29.25
N SER A 209 -3.50 7.76 29.40
CA SER A 209 -2.24 7.01 29.51
C SER A 209 -1.37 7.04 28.25
N THR A 210 -1.96 7.30 27.07
CA THR A 210 -1.21 7.36 25.80
C THR A 210 -0.80 8.80 25.43
N LEU A 211 -1.28 9.80 26.16
CA LEU A 211 -0.95 11.21 25.90
C LEU A 211 0.56 11.54 26.05
N PRO A 212 1.29 10.99 27.04
CA PRO A 212 2.74 11.21 27.12
C PRO A 212 3.53 10.60 25.96
N TYR A 213 2.98 9.59 25.28
CA TYR A 213 3.59 9.03 24.08
C TYR A 213 3.37 9.94 22.88
N TRP A 214 2.15 10.46 22.71
CA TRP A 214 1.82 11.44 21.68
C TRP A 214 2.69 12.71 21.73
N ARG A 215 2.88 13.29 22.93
CA ARG A 215 3.73 14.48 23.09
C ARG A 215 5.20 14.22 22.71
N ARG A 216 5.71 13.04 23.05
CA ARG A 216 7.07 12.62 22.65
C ARG A 216 7.15 12.41 21.14
N TYR A 217 6.13 11.83 20.54
CA TYR A 217 6.05 11.67 19.08
C TYR A 217 6.12 13.01 18.34
N LEU A 218 5.33 14.00 18.76
CA LEU A 218 5.39 15.34 18.15
C LEU A 218 6.79 15.94 18.26
N SER A 219 7.38 15.90 19.46
CA SER A 219 8.74 16.41 19.68
C SER A 219 9.80 15.72 18.82
N VAL A 220 9.71 14.39 18.65
CA VAL A 220 10.63 13.65 17.77
C VAL A 220 10.40 14.04 16.32
N LYS A 221 9.14 14.04 15.86
CA LYS A 221 8.79 14.35 14.46
C LYS A 221 9.24 15.75 14.06
N GLU A 222 9.07 16.75 14.93
CA GLU A 222 9.54 18.12 14.72
C GLU A 222 11.07 18.24 14.66
N SER A 223 11.80 17.34 15.32
CA SER A 223 13.26 17.31 15.32
C SER A 223 13.88 16.56 14.13
N LEU A 224 13.06 15.88 13.32
CA LEU A 224 13.57 15.13 12.17
C LEU A 224 14.15 16.12 11.13
N PRO A 225 15.34 15.83 10.57
CA PRO A 225 15.93 16.70 9.56
C PRO A 225 14.99 16.92 8.36
N SER A 226 14.65 18.15 7.99
CA SER A 226 13.85 18.36 6.78
C SER A 226 14.64 17.90 5.56
N ARG A 227 14.04 17.07 4.69
CA ARG A 227 14.64 16.76 3.40
C ARG A 227 14.73 18.07 2.63
N LYS A 228 15.93 18.47 2.20
CA LYS A 228 16.05 19.52 1.19
C LYS A 228 15.41 18.97 -0.08
N VAL A 229 14.14 19.27 -0.29
CA VAL A 229 13.54 19.17 -1.61
C VAL A 229 14.42 20.06 -2.48
N PHE A 230 15.07 19.48 -3.48
CA PHE A 230 15.79 20.27 -4.47
C PHE A 230 14.75 21.15 -5.18
N GLU A 231 14.57 22.38 -4.69
CA GLU A 231 13.98 23.46 -5.44
C GLU A 231 14.81 23.60 -6.71
N VAL A 232 14.16 23.37 -7.86
CA VAL A 232 14.63 23.94 -9.11
C VAL A 232 14.52 25.44 -8.91
N GLY A 233 15.66 26.09 -8.68
CA GLY A 233 15.73 27.53 -8.43
C GLY A 233 15.06 28.32 -9.56
N PRO A 234 14.50 29.52 -9.27
CA PRO A 234 13.95 30.37 -10.30
C PRO A 234 15.07 30.78 -11.26
N MET A 235 14.83 30.61 -12.56
CA MET A 235 15.69 31.18 -13.60
C MET A 235 15.78 32.70 -13.40
N LEU A 236 16.96 33.17 -13.01
CA LEU A 236 17.35 34.55 -13.23
C LEU A 236 18.11 34.59 -14.57
N ASP A 237 17.56 35.39 -15.47
CA ASP A 237 18.11 35.72 -16.77
C ASP A 237 19.56 36.17 -16.68
N ASN A 238 20.43 35.64 -17.55
CA ASN A 238 21.37 36.48 -18.28
C ASN A 238 21.95 35.80 -19.53
N PRO A 239 22.33 36.56 -20.57
CA PRO A 239 22.46 36.05 -21.93
C PRO A 239 23.89 35.63 -22.30
N SER A 240 23.94 34.71 -23.26
CA SER A 240 25.02 34.48 -24.25
C SER A 240 26.33 33.85 -23.74
N VAL A 241 26.65 32.63 -24.18
CA VAL A 241 27.55 32.30 -25.32
C VAL A 241 27.64 30.77 -25.47
N SER A 242 27.84 30.36 -26.72
CA SER A 242 27.77 29.09 -27.45
C SER A 242 28.57 27.85 -26.99
N SER A 243 28.09 26.67 -27.48
CA SER A 243 28.76 25.36 -27.76
C SER A 243 29.22 24.51 -26.56
N THR A 244 28.95 23.19 -26.41
CA THR A 244 28.62 22.04 -27.28
C THR A 244 28.01 20.92 -26.38
N PRO A 245 27.28 19.89 -26.87
CA PRO A 245 26.42 19.05 -26.03
C PRO A 245 27.19 17.88 -25.40
N VAL A 246 27.31 17.88 -24.08
CA VAL A 246 27.67 16.67 -23.33
C VAL A 246 26.38 15.91 -23.03
N GLN A 247 26.21 14.75 -23.68
CA GLN A 247 25.25 13.73 -23.29
C GLN A 247 25.56 13.29 -21.85
N GLN A 248 24.80 13.80 -20.88
CA GLN A 248 24.72 13.21 -19.55
C GLN A 248 23.39 12.49 -19.41
N THR A 249 23.48 11.20 -19.73
CA THR A 249 22.83 10.07 -19.07
C THR A 249 21.72 10.41 -18.09
N LYS A 250 20.49 10.05 -18.49
CA LYS A 250 19.31 9.96 -17.64
C LYS A 250 19.63 9.17 -16.37
N THR A 251 19.74 9.88 -15.25
CA THR A 251 19.64 9.31 -13.92
C THR A 251 18.22 8.77 -13.75
N THR A 252 18.04 7.46 -13.90
CA THR A 252 16.84 6.69 -13.53
C THR A 252 16.70 6.64 -12.00
N GLY A 253 16.52 7.81 -11.38
CA GLY A 253 16.35 7.99 -9.93
C GLY A 253 14.94 8.38 -9.50
N ALA A 254 14.02 8.60 -10.45
CA ALA A 254 12.60 8.61 -10.20
C ALA A 254 12.06 7.26 -10.68
N ALA A 255 11.58 6.41 -9.78
CA ALA A 255 10.67 5.35 -10.17
C ALA A 255 9.35 5.99 -10.58
N ASP A 256 9.34 6.67 -11.73
CA ASP A 256 8.13 7.09 -12.42
C ASP A 256 7.40 5.80 -12.79
N ALA A 257 6.41 5.41 -11.98
CA ALA A 257 5.57 4.27 -12.31
C ALA A 257 4.98 4.53 -13.71
N THR A 258 5.20 3.59 -14.62
CA THR A 258 4.61 3.61 -15.96
C THR A 258 3.41 2.69 -15.99
N TRP A 259 2.48 2.95 -16.90
CA TRP A 259 1.41 2.02 -17.23
C TRP A 259 1.96 0.61 -17.53
N ASP A 260 3.01 0.52 -18.35
CA ASP A 260 3.65 -0.75 -18.75
C ASP A 260 4.24 -1.53 -17.55
N SER A 261 4.55 -0.87 -16.43
CA SER A 261 5.03 -1.54 -15.21
C SER A 261 3.92 -2.13 -14.35
N LYS A 262 2.67 -1.69 -14.54
CA LYS A 262 1.52 -2.07 -13.72
C LYS A 262 0.44 -2.84 -14.47
N VAL A 263 0.51 -2.90 -15.80
CA VAL A 263 -0.56 -3.42 -16.66
C VAL A 263 0.01 -4.50 -17.58
N SER A 264 -0.81 -5.51 -17.90
CA SER A 264 -0.43 -6.60 -18.80
C SER A 264 -0.19 -6.08 -20.23
N SER A 265 0.58 -6.81 -21.03
CA SER A 265 0.78 -6.48 -22.44
C SER A 265 -0.55 -6.43 -23.20
N GLU A 266 -1.46 -7.35 -22.92
CA GLU A 266 -2.78 -7.44 -23.56
C GLU A 266 -3.63 -6.21 -23.24
N ASP A 267 -3.69 -5.79 -21.97
CA ASP A 267 -4.47 -4.62 -21.57
C ASP A 267 -3.84 -3.32 -22.08
N MET A 268 -2.50 -3.25 -22.16
CA MET A 268 -1.82 -2.13 -22.81
C MET A 268 -2.14 -2.03 -24.29
N GLU A 269 -2.26 -3.16 -25.00
CA GLU A 269 -2.67 -3.17 -26.40
C GLU A 269 -4.09 -2.64 -26.59
N GLU A 270 -5.03 -3.02 -25.72
CA GLU A 270 -6.40 -2.46 -25.73
C GLU A 270 -6.40 -0.94 -25.58
N MET A 271 -5.62 -0.42 -24.63
CA MET A 271 -5.49 1.02 -24.41
C MET A 271 -4.94 1.74 -25.66
N TRP A 272 -3.89 1.19 -26.29
CA TRP A 272 -3.32 1.76 -27.51
C TRP A 272 -4.23 1.70 -28.73
N ASN A 273 -5.11 0.70 -28.79
CA ASN A 273 -6.06 0.52 -29.89
C ASN A 273 -7.28 1.43 -29.76
N HIS A 274 -7.57 1.95 -28.56
CA HIS A 274 -8.68 2.87 -28.36
C HIS A 274 -8.37 4.27 -28.95
N PRO A 275 -9.21 4.83 -29.85
CA PRO A 275 -8.94 6.08 -30.55
C PRO A 275 -8.66 7.27 -29.62
N ASP A 276 -9.45 7.43 -28.56
CA ASP A 276 -9.32 8.56 -27.65
C ASP A 276 -8.04 8.51 -26.81
N VAL A 277 -7.67 7.32 -26.31
CA VAL A 277 -6.41 7.12 -25.56
C VAL A 277 -5.22 7.28 -26.50
N ASN A 278 -5.28 6.70 -27.70
CA ASN A 278 -4.24 6.85 -28.70
C ASN A 278 -3.98 8.33 -29.04
N LYS A 279 -5.05 9.11 -29.22
CA LYS A 279 -4.99 10.55 -29.44
C LYS A 279 -4.38 11.29 -28.25
N GLU A 280 -4.79 10.97 -27.03
CA GLU A 280 -4.28 11.60 -25.80
C GLU A 280 -2.79 11.30 -25.57
N TRP A 281 -2.40 10.04 -25.70
CA TRP A 281 -1.01 9.60 -25.54
C TRP A 281 -0.11 10.15 -26.64
N SER A 282 -0.57 10.14 -27.90
CA SER A 282 0.18 10.73 -29.02
C SER A 282 0.38 12.23 -28.84
N LYS A 283 -0.65 12.96 -28.41
CA LYS A 283 -0.57 14.40 -28.12
C LYS A 283 0.42 14.71 -26.98
N SER A 284 0.51 13.81 -26.00
CA SER A 284 1.42 13.92 -24.86
C SER A 284 2.84 13.41 -25.15
N GLY A 285 3.09 12.90 -26.36
CA GLY A 285 4.39 12.37 -26.77
C GLY A 285 4.78 11.05 -26.10
N GLU A 286 3.80 10.32 -25.54
CA GLU A 286 4.00 9.02 -24.91
C GLU A 286 4.31 7.96 -25.97
N LYS A 287 5.11 6.95 -25.59
CA LYS A 287 5.56 5.89 -26.49
C LYS A 287 5.22 4.52 -25.91
N ARG A 288 4.88 3.58 -26.79
CA ARG A 288 4.69 2.17 -26.41
C ARG A 288 5.89 1.67 -25.60
N GLY A 289 5.63 0.97 -24.49
CA GLY A 289 6.65 0.47 -23.57
C GLY A 289 7.13 1.48 -22.52
N LYS A 290 6.66 2.73 -22.56
CA LYS A 290 7.07 3.76 -21.59
C LYS A 290 6.01 4.82 -21.33
N VAL A 291 4.74 4.42 -21.30
CA VAL A 291 3.63 5.34 -21.07
C VAL A 291 3.59 5.73 -19.60
N ARG A 292 3.75 7.02 -19.30
CA ARG A 292 3.74 7.53 -17.93
C ARG A 292 2.32 7.79 -17.44
N PHE A 293 2.10 7.63 -16.14
CA PHE A 293 0.88 8.16 -15.51
C PHE A 293 0.92 9.69 -15.44
N SER A 294 -0.26 10.31 -15.45
CA SER A 294 -0.40 11.73 -15.13
C SER A 294 -0.10 11.97 -13.64
N HIS A 295 0.38 13.16 -13.29
CA HIS A 295 0.75 13.50 -11.90
C HIS A 295 0.08 14.80 -11.46
N ASP A 296 -0.36 14.86 -10.20
CA ASP A 296 -0.89 16.09 -9.61
C ASP A 296 0.24 17.02 -9.11
N ALA A 297 -0.13 18.13 -8.45
CA ALA A 297 0.82 19.09 -7.92
C ALA A 297 1.77 18.47 -6.87
N GLU A 298 1.28 17.49 -6.12
CA GLU A 298 2.04 16.72 -5.13
C GLU A 298 2.80 15.53 -5.74
N LYS A 299 2.86 15.41 -7.07
CA LYS A 299 3.50 14.31 -7.80
C LYS A 299 2.91 12.93 -7.49
N ARG A 300 1.61 12.86 -7.21
CA ARG A 300 0.88 11.60 -7.05
C ARG A 300 0.37 11.13 -8.41
N PRO A 301 0.60 9.86 -8.80
CA PRO A 301 0.16 9.35 -10.08
C PRO A 301 -1.35 9.13 -10.11
N TYR A 302 -2.02 9.62 -11.15
CA TYR A 302 -3.44 9.44 -11.41
C TYR A 302 -3.72 9.03 -12.86
N ILE A 303 -4.89 8.43 -13.06
CA ILE A 303 -5.40 8.03 -14.37
C ILE A 303 -6.30 9.13 -14.93
N SER A 304 -6.10 9.56 -16.17
CA SER A 304 -6.94 10.55 -16.84
C SER A 304 -8.39 10.07 -16.97
N ARG A 305 -9.35 10.98 -17.21
CA ARG A 305 -10.75 10.57 -17.41
C ARG A 305 -10.94 9.69 -18.64
N VAL A 306 -10.17 9.95 -19.70
CA VAL A 306 -10.20 9.19 -20.94
C VAL A 306 -9.62 7.81 -20.70
N GLU A 307 -8.44 7.72 -20.11
CA GLU A 307 -7.79 6.44 -19.77
C GLU A 307 -8.68 5.58 -18.86
N LEU A 308 -9.27 6.19 -17.83
CA LEU A 308 -10.13 5.49 -16.87
C LEU A 308 -11.38 4.91 -17.52
N ARG A 309 -11.99 5.69 -18.43
CA ARG A 309 -13.17 5.26 -19.18
C ARG A 309 -12.86 4.05 -20.05
N VAL A 310 -11.76 4.09 -20.78
CA VAL A 310 -11.36 2.97 -21.65
C VAL A 310 -11.02 1.72 -20.84
N ALA A 311 -10.33 1.87 -19.70
CA ALA A 311 -10.09 0.74 -18.79
C ALA A 311 -11.41 0.13 -18.28
N ALA A 312 -12.38 0.95 -17.89
CA ALA A 312 -13.70 0.49 -17.46
C ALA A 312 -14.48 -0.21 -18.59
N GLU A 313 -14.51 0.36 -19.79
CA GLU A 313 -15.16 -0.22 -20.97
C GLU A 313 -14.52 -1.55 -21.38
N THR A 314 -13.19 -1.65 -21.31
CA THR A 314 -12.44 -2.88 -21.60
C THR A 314 -12.79 -3.99 -20.60
N ILE A 315 -12.79 -3.68 -19.30
CA ILE A 315 -13.16 -4.65 -18.27
C ILE A 315 -14.61 -5.11 -18.43
N LEU A 316 -15.54 -4.17 -18.64
CA LEU A 316 -16.95 -4.49 -18.76
C LEU A 316 -17.25 -5.31 -20.01
N SER A 317 -16.69 -4.93 -21.17
CA SER A 317 -16.90 -5.66 -22.43
C SER A 317 -16.34 -7.09 -22.37
N LYS A 318 -15.17 -7.30 -21.78
CA LYS A 318 -14.54 -8.62 -21.67
C LYS A 318 -15.21 -9.54 -20.66
N TYR A 319 -15.61 -9.02 -19.50
CA TYR A 319 -15.96 -9.87 -18.34
C TYR A 319 -17.37 -9.65 -17.77
N PHE A 320 -18.05 -8.57 -18.15
CA PHE A 320 -19.35 -8.19 -17.58
C PHE A 320 -20.38 -7.78 -18.64
N SER A 321 -20.22 -8.24 -19.89
CA SER A 321 -21.01 -7.82 -21.06
C SER A 321 -22.52 -8.11 -20.94
N THR A 322 -22.90 -9.08 -20.11
CA THR A 322 -24.31 -9.43 -19.84
C THR A 322 -24.93 -8.62 -18.70
N ARG A 323 -24.17 -7.70 -18.08
CA ARG A 323 -24.56 -7.04 -16.82
C ARG A 323 -24.91 -5.57 -17.05
N ARG A 324 -25.76 -5.01 -16.17
CA ARG A 324 -26.29 -3.63 -16.29
C ARG A 324 -25.31 -2.52 -15.85
N VAL A 325 -24.05 -2.86 -15.59
CA VAL A 325 -23.05 -1.90 -15.08
C VAL A 325 -22.54 -1.05 -16.24
N LYS A 326 -22.66 0.28 -16.12
CA LYS A 326 -22.13 1.23 -17.10
C LYS A 326 -20.70 1.62 -16.76
N ALA A 327 -19.86 1.81 -17.77
CA ALA A 327 -18.49 2.30 -17.58
C ALA A 327 -18.46 3.64 -16.85
N THR A 328 -19.38 4.56 -17.19
CA THR A 328 -19.48 5.88 -16.54
C THR A 328 -19.75 5.79 -15.03
N ALA A 329 -20.49 4.76 -14.57
CA ALA A 329 -20.71 4.54 -13.15
C ALA A 329 -19.43 4.08 -12.44
N LEU A 330 -18.62 3.22 -13.06
CA LEU A 330 -17.32 2.84 -12.52
C LEU A 330 -16.36 4.04 -12.47
N CYS A 331 -16.35 4.88 -13.51
CA CYS A 331 -15.53 6.08 -13.53
C CYS A 331 -15.94 7.09 -12.43
N ALA A 332 -17.24 7.30 -12.26
CA ALA A 332 -17.77 8.16 -11.20
C ALA A 332 -17.41 7.63 -9.81
N LEU A 333 -17.51 6.31 -9.58
CA LEU A 333 -17.04 5.69 -8.35
C LEU A 333 -15.55 5.96 -8.16
N ALA A 334 -14.69 5.62 -9.12
CA ALA A 334 -13.25 5.86 -9.04
C ALA A 334 -12.89 7.31 -8.67
N GLU A 335 -13.63 8.30 -9.19
CA GLU A 335 -13.44 9.71 -8.83
C GLU A 335 -13.75 10.00 -7.34
N ILE A 336 -14.78 9.35 -6.77
CA ILE A 336 -15.18 9.52 -5.37
C ILE A 336 -14.30 8.71 -4.42
N VAL A 337 -13.96 7.46 -4.76
CA VAL A 337 -13.19 6.58 -3.85
C VAL A 337 -11.72 6.96 -3.79
N SER A 338 -11.12 7.37 -4.92
CA SER A 338 -9.67 7.53 -5.02
C SER A 338 -9.23 8.80 -5.73
N MET A 339 -10.15 9.66 -6.18
CA MET A 339 -9.81 10.78 -7.08
C MET A 339 -9.03 10.35 -8.33
N ARG A 340 -9.20 9.07 -8.75
CA ARG A 340 -8.47 8.41 -9.85
C ARG A 340 -6.97 8.21 -9.58
N PHE A 341 -6.51 8.34 -8.33
CA PHE A 341 -5.11 8.04 -7.99
C PHE A 341 -4.82 6.55 -8.14
N VAL A 342 -3.73 6.24 -8.83
CA VAL A 342 -3.33 4.85 -9.17
C VAL A 342 -3.14 4.00 -7.91
N ASN A 343 -2.60 4.60 -6.86
CA ASN A 343 -2.33 3.92 -5.59
C ASN A 343 -3.50 4.04 -4.60
N GLY A 344 -4.56 4.75 -4.96
CA GLY A 344 -5.70 5.02 -4.08
C GLY A 344 -5.51 6.23 -3.17
N VAL A 345 -6.45 6.41 -2.22
CA VAL A 345 -6.45 7.51 -1.25
C VAL A 345 -6.66 6.96 0.15
N GLY A 346 -5.78 7.38 1.07
CA GLY A 346 -5.83 6.96 2.46
C GLY A 346 -5.84 5.43 2.57
N PRO A 347 -6.88 4.82 3.17
CA PRO A 347 -6.92 3.37 3.35
C PRO A 347 -7.42 2.59 2.15
N ARG A 348 -7.96 3.25 1.12
CA ARG A 348 -8.60 2.57 -0.01
C ARG A 348 -7.56 2.36 -1.11
N PRO A 349 -7.08 1.12 -1.35
CA PRO A 349 -6.01 0.91 -2.31
C PRO A 349 -6.54 0.94 -3.74
N GLY A 350 -5.72 1.45 -4.65
CA GLY A 350 -6.05 1.47 -6.07
C GLY A 350 -7.17 2.43 -6.46
N VAL A 351 -7.45 2.46 -7.76
CA VAL A 351 -8.45 3.39 -8.32
C VAL A 351 -9.88 3.09 -7.87
N MET A 352 -10.21 1.82 -7.61
CA MET A 352 -11.55 1.41 -7.19
C MET A 352 -11.73 1.29 -5.68
N GLY A 353 -10.65 1.41 -4.90
CA GLY A 353 -10.72 1.47 -3.43
C GLY A 353 -11.24 0.21 -2.75
N ILE A 354 -11.22 -0.94 -3.42
CA ILE A 354 -11.60 -2.24 -2.86
C ILE A 354 -10.47 -2.74 -1.97
N ASP A 355 -10.76 -3.18 -0.74
CA ASP A 355 -9.73 -3.76 0.12
C ASP A 355 -9.33 -5.19 -0.30
N TYR A 356 -8.14 -5.61 0.13
CA TYR A 356 -7.63 -6.94 -0.19
C TYR A 356 -8.54 -8.08 0.29
N PRO A 357 -9.08 -8.08 1.52
CA PRO A 357 -10.02 -9.12 1.95
C PRO A 357 -11.23 -9.27 1.02
N THR A 358 -11.83 -8.15 0.59
CA THR A 358 -12.98 -8.15 -0.33
C THR A 358 -12.59 -8.67 -1.71
N ALA A 359 -11.47 -8.20 -2.28
CA ALA A 359 -10.99 -8.69 -3.57
C ALA A 359 -10.63 -10.19 -3.52
N CYS A 360 -9.98 -10.63 -2.44
CA CYS A 360 -9.62 -12.03 -2.21
C CYS A 360 -10.85 -12.92 -2.09
N TRP A 361 -11.89 -12.48 -1.37
CA TRP A 361 -13.17 -13.16 -1.27
C TRP A 361 -13.89 -13.24 -2.64
N LEU A 362 -13.95 -12.14 -3.40
CA LEU A 362 -14.48 -12.14 -4.77
C LEU A 362 -13.74 -13.15 -5.66
N TYR A 363 -12.40 -13.18 -5.55
CA TYR A 363 -11.56 -14.09 -6.32
C TYR A 363 -11.76 -15.54 -5.90
N LYS A 364 -11.63 -15.87 -4.61
CA LYS A 364 -11.61 -17.25 -4.11
C LYS A 364 -13.00 -17.87 -4.03
N ASP A 365 -13.98 -17.13 -3.55
CA ASP A 365 -15.26 -17.69 -3.13
C ASP A 365 -16.39 -17.38 -4.12
N LEU A 366 -16.33 -16.26 -4.84
CA LEU A 366 -17.34 -15.88 -5.84
C LEU A 366 -16.93 -16.15 -7.30
N GLY A 367 -15.72 -16.66 -7.54
CA GLY A 367 -15.30 -17.12 -8.86
C GLY A 367 -14.87 -16.04 -9.85
N TYR A 368 -14.63 -14.80 -9.40
CA TYR A 368 -14.08 -13.74 -10.26
C TYR A 368 -12.58 -13.96 -10.50
N LYS A 369 -12.25 -14.79 -11.50
CA LYS A 369 -10.88 -15.32 -11.75
C LYS A 369 -10.10 -14.65 -12.89
N ALA A 370 -10.66 -13.64 -13.57
CA ALA A 370 -9.99 -13.07 -14.75
C ALA A 370 -8.67 -12.36 -14.43
N TYR A 371 -8.58 -11.76 -13.24
CA TYR A 371 -7.34 -11.20 -12.72
C TYR A 371 -6.96 -11.88 -11.41
N LYS A 372 -5.67 -12.16 -11.26
CA LYS A 372 -5.10 -12.71 -10.04
C LYS A 372 -4.95 -11.60 -8.98
N VAL A 373 -5.27 -11.92 -7.74
CA VAL A 373 -5.01 -11.06 -6.57
C VAL A 373 -4.37 -11.90 -5.47
N GLU A 374 -3.09 -11.63 -5.20
CA GLU A 374 -2.29 -12.35 -4.20
C GLU A 374 -1.80 -11.45 -3.08
N SER A 375 -1.68 -10.15 -3.36
CA SER A 375 -1.31 -9.14 -2.36
C SER A 375 -2.16 -7.88 -2.49
N VAL A 376 -2.05 -7.01 -1.49
CA VAL A 376 -2.65 -5.67 -1.55
C VAL A 376 -2.07 -4.82 -2.69
N ASP A 377 -0.80 -5.03 -3.06
CA ASP A 377 -0.12 -4.24 -4.08
C ASP A 377 -0.69 -4.51 -5.49
N ASP A 378 -1.24 -5.70 -5.72
CA ASP A 378 -1.97 -6.02 -6.96
C ASP A 378 -3.14 -5.07 -7.20
N LEU A 379 -3.77 -4.58 -6.14
CA LEU A 379 -4.91 -3.66 -6.24
C LEU A 379 -4.50 -2.26 -6.68
N THR A 380 -3.20 -1.94 -6.69
CA THR A 380 -2.67 -0.69 -7.26
C THR A 380 -2.49 -0.77 -8.78
N LYS A 381 -2.72 -1.94 -9.39
CA LYS A 381 -2.72 -2.13 -10.84
C LYS A 381 -4.08 -1.69 -11.39
N PRO A 382 -4.15 -0.72 -12.32
CA PRO A 382 -5.42 -0.13 -12.77
C PRO A 382 -6.49 -1.14 -13.19
N PHE A 383 -6.13 -2.12 -14.04
CA PHE A 383 -7.07 -3.13 -14.55
C PHE A 383 -7.52 -4.12 -13.47
N VAL A 384 -6.62 -4.55 -12.58
CA VAL A 384 -6.97 -5.41 -11.44
C VAL A 384 -7.94 -4.69 -10.51
N SER A 385 -7.63 -3.44 -10.16
CA SER A 385 -8.50 -2.59 -9.33
C SER A 385 -9.88 -2.42 -9.98
N MET A 386 -9.90 -2.07 -11.27
CA MET A 386 -11.13 -1.89 -12.05
C MET A 386 -11.97 -3.17 -12.11
N TYR A 387 -11.35 -4.32 -12.35
CA TYR A 387 -12.00 -5.62 -12.38
C TYR A 387 -12.68 -5.97 -11.06
N PHE A 388 -11.97 -5.84 -9.94
CA PHE A 388 -12.56 -6.15 -8.63
C PHE A 388 -13.59 -5.10 -8.19
N GLY A 389 -13.43 -3.84 -8.58
CA GLY A 389 -14.48 -2.82 -8.42
C GLY A 389 -15.76 -3.17 -9.17
N ALA A 390 -15.64 -3.58 -10.44
CA ALA A 390 -16.76 -4.04 -11.24
C ALA A 390 -17.41 -5.30 -10.65
N ALA A 391 -16.61 -6.28 -10.22
CA ALA A 391 -17.08 -7.50 -9.56
C ALA A 391 -17.84 -7.21 -8.26
N TYR A 392 -17.36 -6.28 -7.45
CA TYR A 392 -18.01 -5.91 -6.19
C TYR A 392 -19.34 -5.21 -6.43
N LEU A 393 -19.37 -4.24 -7.36
CA LEU A 393 -20.59 -3.53 -7.73
C LEU A 393 -21.66 -4.51 -8.27
N ASP A 394 -21.21 -5.43 -9.10
CA ASP A 394 -22.03 -6.49 -9.66
C ASP A 394 -22.59 -7.43 -8.58
N TRP A 395 -21.77 -7.89 -7.64
CA TRP A 395 -22.27 -8.66 -6.49
C TRP A 395 -23.27 -7.86 -5.64
N LEU A 396 -23.00 -6.58 -5.38
CA LEU A 396 -23.90 -5.70 -4.65
C LEU A 396 -25.25 -5.51 -5.35
N SER A 397 -25.29 -5.58 -6.67
CA SER A 397 -26.54 -5.49 -7.44
C SER A 397 -27.51 -6.64 -7.13
N GLN A 398 -27.01 -7.75 -6.60
CA GLN A 398 -27.79 -8.93 -6.20
C GLN A 398 -27.69 -9.23 -4.69
N TYR A 399 -27.32 -8.22 -3.88
CA TYR A 399 -27.12 -8.39 -2.45
C TYR A 399 -28.36 -8.97 -1.76
N GLU A 400 -28.16 -9.95 -0.86
CA GLU A 400 -29.22 -10.75 -0.21
C GLU A 400 -30.07 -11.59 -1.18
N GLY A 401 -29.55 -11.92 -2.37
CA GLY A 401 -30.25 -12.76 -3.35
C GLY A 401 -31.41 -12.04 -4.05
N ARG A 402 -31.42 -10.71 -4.05
CA ARG A 402 -32.42 -9.88 -4.74
C ARG A 402 -31.76 -8.75 -5.49
N GLU A 403 -32.40 -8.32 -6.58
CA GLU A 403 -31.98 -7.12 -7.30
C GLU A 403 -32.09 -5.89 -6.39
N ARG A 404 -31.00 -5.11 -6.34
CA ARG A 404 -30.91 -3.88 -5.57
C ARG A 404 -31.03 -2.67 -6.49
N ASP A 405 -31.60 -1.59 -5.97
CA ASP A 405 -31.64 -0.32 -6.68
C ASP A 405 -30.23 0.32 -6.79
N PRO A 406 -29.97 1.14 -7.84
CA PRO A 406 -28.64 1.73 -8.04
C PRO A 406 -28.14 2.58 -6.87
N GLN A 407 -29.04 3.27 -6.16
CA GLN A 407 -28.67 4.11 -5.03
C GLN A 407 -28.14 3.28 -3.87
N PHE A 408 -28.83 2.19 -3.51
CA PHE A 408 -28.32 1.24 -2.54
C PHE A 408 -26.97 0.68 -2.95
N VAL A 409 -26.80 0.26 -4.21
CA VAL A 409 -25.54 -0.35 -4.69
C VAL A 409 -24.37 0.60 -4.49
N VAL A 410 -24.52 1.87 -4.88
CA VAL A 410 -23.46 2.88 -4.72
C VAL A 410 -23.18 3.17 -3.24
N GLN A 411 -24.20 3.31 -2.41
CA GLN A 411 -24.03 3.54 -0.98
C GLN A 411 -23.35 2.35 -0.29
N ALA A 412 -23.75 1.12 -0.65
CA ALA A 412 -23.16 -0.11 -0.16
C ALA A 412 -21.70 -0.28 -0.62
N TYR A 413 -21.38 0.18 -1.83
CA TYR A 413 -20.01 0.19 -2.34
C TYR A 413 -19.11 1.09 -1.47
N LEU A 414 -19.60 2.28 -1.14
CA LEU A 414 -18.82 3.32 -0.46
C LEU A 414 -18.73 3.16 1.06
N ALA A 415 -19.77 2.59 1.68
CA ALA A 415 -19.90 2.48 3.14
C ALA A 415 -19.94 1.03 3.65
N GLY A 416 -20.07 0.05 2.75
CA GLY A 416 -20.33 -1.35 3.09
C GLY A 416 -21.84 -1.66 3.14
N PRO A 417 -22.28 -2.83 2.67
CA PRO A 417 -23.71 -3.15 2.51
C PRO A 417 -24.49 -3.24 3.82
N LYS A 418 -23.80 -3.48 4.95
CA LYS A 418 -24.41 -3.50 6.29
C LYS A 418 -24.61 -2.10 6.90
N ASN A 419 -23.99 -1.07 6.32
CA ASN A 419 -23.98 0.29 6.85
C ASN A 419 -24.86 1.25 6.04
N VAL A 420 -25.62 0.75 5.06
CA VAL A 420 -26.50 1.57 4.25
C VAL A 420 -27.71 2.01 5.07
N ASN A 421 -27.74 3.29 5.46
CA ASN A 421 -28.92 3.95 6.02
C ASN A 421 -29.16 5.29 5.32
N LEU A 422 -30.44 5.65 5.14
CA LEU A 422 -30.86 6.80 4.33
C LEU A 422 -30.32 8.14 4.82
N GLN A 423 -30.15 8.32 6.14
CA GLN A 423 -29.71 9.60 6.72
C GLN A 423 -28.19 9.83 6.63
N GLN A 424 -27.36 8.78 6.79
CA GLN A 424 -25.90 8.91 6.80
C GLN A 424 -25.28 8.71 5.41
N THR A 425 -25.93 7.92 4.53
CA THR A 425 -25.38 7.61 3.20
C THR A 425 -26.01 8.43 2.06
N GLY A 426 -27.03 9.24 2.33
CA GLY A 426 -27.63 10.17 1.36
C GLY A 426 -26.60 11.11 0.69
N PRO A 427 -25.68 11.74 1.44
CA PRO A 427 -24.62 12.57 0.85
C PRO A 427 -23.67 11.83 -0.09
N LEU A 428 -23.49 10.51 0.07
CA LEU A 428 -22.63 9.71 -0.81
C LEU A 428 -23.27 9.53 -2.19
N TRP A 429 -24.59 9.40 -2.25
CA TRP A 429 -25.33 9.32 -3.51
C TRP A 429 -25.26 10.63 -4.29
N LEU A 430 -25.46 11.77 -3.62
CA LEU A 430 -25.37 13.09 -4.27
C LEU A 430 -23.98 13.35 -4.86
N LYS A 431 -22.91 12.99 -4.12
CA LYS A 431 -21.54 13.05 -4.64
C LYS A 431 -21.35 12.16 -5.87
N PHE A 432 -22.04 11.02 -5.91
CA PHE A 432 -22.00 10.12 -7.05
C PHE A 432 -22.71 10.69 -8.28
N GLU A 433 -23.91 11.23 -8.12
CA GLU A 433 -24.60 11.90 -9.23
C GLU A 433 -23.79 13.08 -9.78
N GLU A 434 -23.17 13.88 -8.89
CA GLU A 434 -22.29 14.97 -9.30
C GLU A 434 -21.09 14.44 -10.11
N ALA A 435 -20.43 13.39 -9.63
CA ALA A 435 -19.31 12.79 -10.34
C ALA A 435 -19.74 12.17 -11.68
N LEU A 436 -20.92 11.54 -11.73
CA LEU A 436 -21.47 10.89 -12.92
C LEU A 436 -21.73 11.91 -14.04
N SER A 437 -22.24 13.09 -13.70
CA SER A 437 -22.51 14.16 -14.69
C SER A 437 -21.28 14.51 -15.55
N ARG A 438 -20.08 14.45 -14.95
CA ARG A 438 -18.79 14.74 -15.62
C ARG A 438 -18.39 13.71 -16.68
N TYR A 439 -19.06 12.54 -16.71
CA TYR A 439 -18.81 11.48 -17.69
C TYR A 439 -19.93 11.33 -18.73
N GLU A 440 -21.09 11.95 -18.52
CA GLU A 440 -22.23 11.92 -19.45
C GLU A 440 -22.04 12.90 -20.62
N ASP A 441 -21.28 13.97 -20.43
CA ASP A 441 -20.98 15.02 -21.43
C ASP A 441 -20.05 14.58 -22.57
N PHE A 442 -19.44 13.39 -22.49
CA PHE A 442 -18.62 12.83 -23.56
C PHE A 442 -19.42 12.23 -24.72
N LYS A 443 -20.75 12.42 -24.76
CA LYS A 443 -21.51 12.20 -25.99
C LYS A 443 -21.08 13.27 -27.00
N THR A 444 -20.23 12.86 -27.94
CA THR A 444 -19.94 13.57 -29.19
C THR A 444 -21.18 14.32 -29.70
N GLU A 445 -21.03 15.63 -29.90
CA GLU A 445 -21.72 16.36 -30.96
C GLU A 445 -21.46 15.63 -32.28
N GLN A 446 -22.26 14.59 -32.55
CA GLN A 446 -22.44 14.09 -33.89
C GLN A 446 -23.28 15.15 -34.61
N GLY A 447 -22.62 15.84 -35.52
CA GLY A 447 -23.18 16.92 -36.30
C GLY A 447 -24.55 16.57 -36.88
N ALA A 448 -25.55 17.29 -36.41
CA ALA A 448 -26.79 17.51 -37.14
C ALA A 448 -26.89 19.02 -37.39
N CYS A 449 -26.05 19.51 -38.31
CA CYS A 449 -26.40 20.74 -39.03
C CYS A 449 -27.59 20.37 -39.93
N THR A 450 -28.79 20.56 -39.40
CA THR A 450 -30.01 20.50 -40.18
C THR A 450 -30.30 21.92 -40.60
N ILE A 451 -30.01 22.24 -41.87
CA ILE A 451 -30.50 23.45 -42.51
C ILE A 451 -32.02 23.36 -42.56
N LEU A 452 -32.70 24.38 -42.04
CA LEU A 452 -33.96 24.88 -42.59
C LEU A 452 -33.94 26.41 -42.54
#